data_AF-A0A351IYB0-F1
#
_entry.id   AF-A0A351IYB0-F1
#
_cell.length_a   1.000
_cell.length_b   1.000
_cell.length_c   1.000
_cell.angle_alpha   90.00
_cell.angle_beta   90.00
_cell.angle_gamma   90.00
#
_symmetry.space_group_name_H-M   'P 1'
#
loop_
_entity.id
_entity.type
_entity.pdbx_description
1 polymer ?
#
loop_
_entity_poly.entity_id
_entity_poly.type
_entity_poly.pdbx_seq_one_letter_code
_entity_poly.pdbx_strand_id
1 'polypeptide(L)'
;MSEKLGPIVYGTGHTEVFLGKEFSNARNYSEKIAAMIDDETMEIISHAYTKAEKILVEDIEKLHFVAGFLVKNEIMDAEQFEAAISMEDVTEEDLLQIKDEKTKKSKEENRLQQEENERLAKELAKKLNESNESDQDA
;
A
#
# COMPACT_ATOMS: atom_id res chain seq x y z
N MET A 1 -0.02 21.94 7.41
CA MET A 1 -0.92 23.08 7.12
C MET A 1 -0.20 24.33 7.59
N SER A 2 -0.21 25.39 6.78
CA SER A 2 0.57 26.60 7.05
C SER A 2 -0.16 27.54 8.00
N GLU A 3 0.50 27.93 9.08
CA GLU A 3 0.04 29.00 9.98
C GLU A 3 0.06 30.38 9.29
N LYS A 4 0.93 30.57 8.27
CA LYS A 4 1.11 31.85 7.56
C LYS A 4 -0.04 32.16 6.60
N LEU A 5 -0.60 31.14 5.96
CA LEU A 5 -1.69 31.26 4.98
C LEU A 5 -3.08 31.03 5.61
N GLY A 6 -3.14 30.40 6.79
CA GLY A 6 -4.38 30.08 7.47
C GLY A 6 -5.23 29.02 6.75
N PRO A 7 -6.41 28.68 7.28
CA PRO A 7 -7.29 27.65 6.74
C PRO A 7 -8.12 28.18 5.56
N ILE A 8 -7.47 28.74 4.54
CA ILE A 8 -8.10 29.27 3.33
C ILE A 8 -7.86 28.30 2.18
N VAL A 9 -8.91 28.04 1.40
CA VAL A 9 -8.81 27.23 0.18
C VAL A 9 -8.32 28.10 -0.96
N TYR A 10 -7.05 27.93 -1.33
CA TYR A 10 -6.45 28.59 -2.49
C TYR A 10 -6.58 27.68 -3.71
N GLY A 11 -7.49 28.03 -4.63
CA GLY A 11 -7.79 27.27 -5.84
C GLY A 11 -9.19 26.64 -5.82
N THR A 12 -9.76 26.41 -7.00
CA THR A 12 -11.05 25.71 -7.12
C THR A 12 -10.78 24.21 -7.14
N GLY A 13 -11.11 23.52 -6.04
CA GLY A 13 -11.14 22.07 -6.03
C GLY A 13 -12.17 21.57 -7.05
N HIS A 14 -11.77 20.59 -7.87
CA HIS A 14 -12.58 19.87 -8.85
C HIS A 14 -13.00 20.68 -10.08
N THR A 15 -12.18 20.61 -11.14
CA THR A 15 -12.68 20.76 -12.51
C THR A 15 -13.36 19.44 -12.89
N GLU A 16 -14.70 19.38 -12.84
CA GLU A 16 -15.42 18.31 -13.53
C GLU A 16 -15.10 18.38 -15.03
N VAL A 17 -14.52 17.31 -15.56
CA VAL A 17 -14.23 17.10 -16.99
C VAL A 17 -15.52 16.83 -17.76
N PHE A 18 -16.39 17.84 -17.89
CA PHE A 18 -17.45 17.82 -18.89
C PHE A 18 -17.04 18.66 -20.10
N LEU A 19 -17.06 18.00 -21.26
CA LEU A 19 -16.82 18.50 -22.62
C LEU A 19 -16.90 20.04 -22.77
N GLY A 20 -15.75 20.68 -23.02
CA GLY A 20 -15.73 21.97 -23.75
C GLY A 20 -15.66 23.27 -22.94
N LYS A 21 -15.17 23.28 -21.70
CA LYS A 21 -14.74 24.52 -21.02
C LYS A 21 -13.37 24.40 -20.34
N GLU A 22 -12.34 24.15 -21.13
CA GLU A 22 -10.96 24.42 -20.70
C GLU A 22 -10.61 25.89 -20.97
N PHE A 23 -11.07 26.86 -20.19
CA PHE A 23 -10.52 28.23 -20.34
C PHE A 23 -10.53 29.15 -19.12
N SER A 24 -10.91 28.72 -17.91
CA SER A 24 -10.86 29.64 -16.77
C SER A 24 -10.70 28.96 -15.41
N ASN A 25 -9.61 28.22 -15.22
CA ASN A 25 -9.04 28.06 -13.89
C ASN A 25 -8.29 29.35 -13.54
N ALA A 26 -9.04 30.42 -13.24
CA ALA A 26 -8.47 31.68 -12.79
C ALA A 26 -7.92 31.50 -11.37
N ARG A 27 -6.65 31.83 -11.16
CA ARG A 27 -6.06 31.90 -9.81
C ARG A 27 -6.78 33.02 -9.06
N ASN A 28 -7.53 32.67 -8.01
CA ASN A 28 -8.30 33.63 -7.20
C ASN A 28 -7.45 34.30 -6.10
N TYR A 29 -6.14 34.42 -6.29
CA TYR A 29 -5.21 34.97 -5.30
C TYR A 29 -4.12 35.81 -5.98
N SER A 30 -3.58 36.78 -5.24
CA SER A 30 -2.58 37.71 -5.77
C SER A 30 -1.20 37.06 -5.92
N GLU A 31 -0.33 37.66 -6.74
CA GLU A 31 1.09 37.25 -6.88
C GLU A 31 1.80 37.16 -5.53
N LYS A 32 1.49 38.08 -4.61
CA LYS A 32 2.05 38.06 -3.25
C LYS A 32 1.65 36.80 -2.48
N ILE A 33 0.40 36.35 -2.62
CA ILE A 33 -0.08 35.11 -2.00
C ILE A 33 0.50 33.89 -2.72
N ALA A 34 0.63 33.95 -4.06
CA ALA A 34 1.27 32.89 -4.83
C ALA A 34 2.72 32.64 -4.36
N ALA A 35 3.51 33.70 -4.21
CA ALA A 35 4.87 33.61 -3.69
C ALA A 35 4.93 32.98 -2.28
N MET A 36 3.99 33.35 -1.40
CA MET A 36 3.90 32.73 -0.06
C MET A 36 3.56 31.23 -0.11
N ILE A 37 2.73 30.80 -1.08
CA ILE A 37 2.41 29.38 -1.28
C ILE A 37 3.65 28.62 -1.75
N ASP A 38 4.41 29.18 -2.69
CA ASP A 38 5.64 28.56 -3.19
C ASP A 38 6.69 28.43 -2.08
N ASP A 39 6.87 29.50 -1.28
CA ASP A 39 7.79 29.50 -0.13
C ASP A 39 7.42 28.41 0.89
N GLU A 40 6.13 28.29 1.24
CA GLU A 40 5.65 27.28 2.16
C GLU A 40 5.80 25.87 1.58
N THR A 41 5.54 25.70 0.28
CA THR A 41 5.70 24.42 -0.40
C THR A 41 7.16 23.97 -0.35
N MET A 42 8.08 24.89 -0.60
CA MET A 42 9.52 24.64 -0.48
C MET A 42 9.92 24.29 0.95
N GLU A 43 9.39 25.00 1.94
CA GLU A 43 9.64 24.74 3.37
C GLU A 43 9.17 23.33 3.77
N ILE A 44 7.96 22.93 3.36
CA ILE A 44 7.40 21.59 3.60
C ILE A 44 8.27 20.51 2.96
N ILE A 45 8.62 20.65 1.69
CA ILE A 45 9.43 19.65 0.98
C ILE A 45 10.82 19.54 1.60
N SER A 46 11.45 20.67 1.91
CA SER A 46 12.79 20.71 2.52
C SER A 46 12.79 20.07 3.90
N HIS A 47 11.77 20.34 4.72
CA HIS A 47 11.62 19.71 6.02
C HIS A 47 11.39 18.20 5.90
N ALA A 48 10.51 17.77 5.00
CA ALA A 48 10.26 16.35 4.75
C ALA A 48 11.52 15.61 4.26
N TYR A 49 12.29 16.23 3.36
CA TYR A 49 13.57 15.71 2.89
C TYR A 49 14.58 15.56 4.04
N THR A 50 14.80 16.62 4.81
CA THR A 50 15.74 16.60 5.94
C THR A 50 15.33 15.57 6.99
N LYS A 51 14.02 15.43 7.25
CA LYS A 51 13.49 14.43 8.17
C LYS A 51 13.73 13.01 7.65
N ALA A 52 13.47 12.76 6.36
CA ALA A 52 13.71 11.46 5.74
C ALA A 52 15.20 11.11 5.76
N GLU A 53 16.08 12.03 5.38
CA GLU A 53 17.53 11.86 5.43
C GLU A 53 17.99 11.54 6.86
N LYS A 54 17.50 12.29 7.85
CA LYS A 54 17.83 12.05 9.25
C LYS A 54 17.44 10.64 9.70
N ILE A 55 16.24 10.17 9.39
CA ILE A 55 15.79 8.81 9.73
C ILE A 55 16.70 7.76 9.07
N LEU A 56 17.03 7.94 7.78
CA LEU A 56 17.91 7.02 7.06
C LEU A 56 19.32 6.98 7.63
N VAL A 57 19.84 8.11 8.09
CA VAL A 57 21.18 8.21 8.69
C VAL A 57 21.19 7.63 10.11
N GLU A 58 20.13 7.84 10.89
CA GLU A 58 19.98 7.26 12.24
C GLU A 58 19.91 5.73 12.20
N ASP A 59 19.23 5.15 11.19
CA ASP A 59 19.09 3.71 10.98
C ASP A 59 20.01 3.17 9.85
N ILE A 60 21.20 3.77 9.66
CA ILE A 60 22.07 3.47 8.50
C ILE A 60 22.50 2.00 8.42
N GLU A 61 22.72 1.34 9.57
CA GLU A 61 23.11 -0.07 9.62
C GLU A 61 22.00 -0.98 9.09
N LYS A 62 20.75 -0.69 9.48
CA LYS A 62 19.56 -1.41 8.99
C LYS A 62 19.35 -1.15 7.50
N LEU A 63 19.59 0.07 7.03
CA LEU A 63 19.53 0.39 5.60
C LEU A 63 20.54 -0.46 4.81
N HIS A 64 21.79 -0.54 5.28
CA HIS A 64 22.82 -1.36 4.64
C HIS A 64 22.49 -2.85 4.67
N PHE A 65 21.92 -3.34 5.77
CA PHE A 65 21.46 -4.72 5.88
C PHE A 65 20.37 -5.04 4.86
N VAL A 66 19.30 -4.23 4.81
CA VAL A 66 18.19 -4.38 3.85
C VAL A 66 18.68 -4.28 2.41
N ALA A 67 19.57 -3.32 2.12
CA ALA A 67 20.16 -3.18 0.79
C ALA A 67 21.01 -4.42 0.41
N GLY A 68 21.83 -4.93 1.32
CA GLY A 68 22.63 -6.14 1.11
C GLY A 68 21.77 -7.37 0.86
N PHE A 69 20.69 -7.53 1.62
CA PHE A 69 19.72 -8.61 1.42
C PHE A 69 19.04 -8.52 0.04
N LEU A 70 18.57 -7.33 -0.36
CA LEU A 70 17.91 -7.10 -1.65
C LEU A 70 18.84 -7.30 -2.84
N VAL A 71 20.12 -6.93 -2.72
CA VAL A 71 21.13 -7.21 -3.76
C VAL A 71 21.27 -8.71 -4.02
N LYS A 72 21.12 -9.55 -2.99
CA LYS A 72 21.24 -11.02 -3.11
C LYS A 72 19.93 -11.71 -3.52
N ASN A 73 18.79 -11.25 -2.99
CA ASN A 73 17.51 -11.95 -3.07
C ASN A 73 16.47 -11.27 -3.97
N GLU A 74 16.76 -10.07 -4.49
CA GLU A 74 15.95 -9.21 -5.37
C GLU A 74 14.62 -8.70 -4.79
N ILE A 75 13.96 -9.48 -3.93
CA ILE A 75 12.63 -9.23 -3.39
C ILE A 75 12.63 -9.50 -1.89
N MET A 76 11.97 -8.64 -1.14
CA MET A 76 11.71 -8.81 0.29
C MET A 76 10.24 -8.54 0.58
N ASP A 77 9.59 -9.46 1.30
CA ASP A 77 8.20 -9.33 1.73
C ASP A 77 8.05 -8.39 2.93
N ALA A 78 6.84 -7.87 3.17
CA ALA A 78 6.55 -6.97 4.28
C ALA A 78 6.94 -7.54 5.66
N GLU A 79 6.67 -8.82 5.92
CA GLU A 79 7.03 -9.50 7.18
C GLU A 79 8.55 -9.59 7.37
N GLN A 80 9.30 -9.81 6.27
CA GLN A 80 10.76 -9.84 6.30
C GLN A 80 11.32 -8.43 6.53
N PHE A 81 10.75 -7.41 5.88
CA PHE A 81 11.13 -6.01 6.08
C PHE A 81 10.91 -5.58 7.54
N GLU A 82 9.75 -5.90 8.10
CA GLU A 82 9.39 -5.52 9.46
C GLU A 82 10.30 -6.19 10.50
N ALA A 83 10.66 -7.47 10.28
CA ALA A 83 11.67 -8.16 11.08
C ALA A 83 13.04 -7.46 10.99
N ALA A 84 13.49 -7.13 9.77
CA ALA A 84 14.78 -6.47 9.54
C ALA A 84 14.89 -5.07 10.17
N ILE A 85 13.77 -4.36 10.33
CA ILE A 85 13.75 -3.01 10.93
C ILE A 85 13.56 -3.04 12.45
N SER A 86 12.81 -4.02 12.97
CA SER A 86 12.35 -4.03 14.36
C SER A 86 13.23 -4.85 15.31
N MET A 87 13.96 -5.83 14.79
CA MET A 87 14.80 -6.72 15.59
C MET A 87 16.27 -6.27 15.53
N GLU A 88 16.95 -6.32 16.66
CA GLU A 88 18.34 -5.82 16.80
C GLU A 88 19.37 -6.74 16.11
N ASP A 89 19.12 -8.06 16.09
CA ASP A 89 20.08 -9.08 15.63
C ASP A 89 19.45 -10.05 14.60
N VAL A 90 18.76 -9.54 13.58
CA VAL A 90 18.21 -10.39 12.51
C VAL A 90 19.29 -10.80 11.52
N THR A 91 19.36 -12.10 11.26
CA THR A 91 20.24 -12.67 10.24
C THR A 91 19.51 -12.90 8.92
N GLU A 92 20.27 -13.05 7.83
CA GLU A 92 19.68 -13.43 6.53
C GLU A 92 18.95 -14.78 6.60
N GLU A 93 19.41 -15.70 7.46
CA GLU A 93 18.76 -17.01 7.65
C GLU A 93 17.38 -16.88 8.27
N ASP A 94 17.22 -15.98 9.25
CA ASP A 94 15.92 -15.72 9.90
C ASP A 94 14.90 -15.18 8.88
N LEU A 95 15.33 -14.27 8.01
CA LEU A 95 14.46 -13.73 6.95
C LEU A 95 14.02 -14.80 5.94
N LEU A 96 14.90 -15.73 5.59
CA LEU A 96 14.57 -16.84 4.70
C LEU A 96 13.60 -17.82 5.36
N GLN A 97 13.76 -18.08 6.65
CA GLN A 97 12.83 -18.91 7.43
C GLN A 97 11.43 -18.30 7.44
N ILE A 98 11.31 -16.99 7.66
CA ILE A 98 10.02 -16.27 7.61
C ILE A 98 9.34 -16.47 6.24
N LYS A 99 10.09 -16.32 5.15
CA LYS A 99 9.56 -16.52 3.79
C LYS A 99 9.10 -17.96 3.56
N ASP A 100 9.86 -18.94 4.03
CA ASP A 100 9.55 -20.36 3.88
C ASP A 100 8.31 -20.76 4.69
N GLU A 101 8.20 -20.27 5.93
CA GLU A 101 7.03 -20.48 6.78
C GLU A 101 5.77 -19.89 6.16
N LYS A 102 5.85 -18.65 5.67
CA LYS A 102 4.75 -17.99 4.96
C LYS A 102 4.35 -18.76 3.71
N THR A 103 5.32 -19.24 2.94
CA THR A 103 5.07 -20.05 1.73
C THR A 103 4.38 -21.36 2.07
N LYS A 104 4.80 -22.04 3.15
CA LYS A 104 4.15 -23.28 3.63
C LYS A 104 2.72 -23.01 4.10
N LYS A 105 2.51 -21.95 4.87
CA LYS A 105 1.19 -21.55 5.37
C LYS A 105 0.24 -21.22 4.23
N SER A 106 0.66 -20.41 3.27
CA SER A 106 -0.14 -20.07 2.09
C SER A 106 -0.50 -21.29 1.25
N LYS A 107 0.43 -22.24 1.06
CA LYS A 107 0.15 -23.50 0.34
C LYS A 107 -0.88 -24.36 1.07
N GLU A 108 -0.77 -24.45 2.40
CA GLU A 108 -1.71 -25.22 3.22
C GLU A 108 -3.11 -24.60 3.19
N GLU A 109 -3.21 -23.29 3.37
CA GLU A 109 -4.48 -22.55 3.30
C GLU A 109 -5.16 -22.72 1.94
N ASN A 110 -4.40 -22.61 0.85
CA ASN A 110 -4.93 -22.83 -0.50
C ASN A 110 -5.43 -24.26 -0.70
N ARG A 111 -4.72 -25.26 -0.17
CA ARG A 111 -5.15 -26.67 -0.24
C ARG A 111 -6.46 -26.89 0.51
N LEU A 112 -6.56 -26.41 1.74
CA LEU A 112 -7.76 -26.54 2.56
C LEU A 112 -8.96 -25.83 1.92
N GLN A 113 -8.75 -24.64 1.37
CA GLN A 113 -9.81 -23.90 0.67
C GLN A 113 -10.28 -24.66 -0.57
N GLN A 114 -9.37 -25.30 -1.32
CA GLN A 114 -9.75 -26.11 -2.48
C GLN A 114 -10.59 -27.33 -2.08
N GLU A 115 -10.19 -28.04 -1.02
CA GLU A 115 -10.94 -29.20 -0.49
C GLU A 115 -12.34 -28.79 -0.02
N GLU A 116 -12.45 -27.65 0.67
CA GLU A 116 -13.74 -27.09 1.10
C GLU A 116 -14.61 -26.72 -0.11
N ASN A 117 -14.05 -26.01 -1.09
CA ASN A 117 -14.76 -25.61 -2.31
C ASN A 117 -15.26 -26.84 -3.09
N GLU A 118 -14.46 -27.90 -3.20
CA GLU A 118 -14.88 -29.16 -3.83
C GLU A 118 -16.00 -29.85 -3.06
N ARG A 119 -15.95 -29.83 -1.73
CA ARG A 119 -17.00 -30.41 -0.88
C ARG A 119 -18.31 -29.64 -1.04
N LEU A 120 -18.26 -28.31 -1.00
CA LEU A 120 -19.43 -27.45 -1.22
C LEU A 120 -20.01 -27.64 -2.62
N ALA A 121 -19.17 -27.75 -3.65
CA ALA A 121 -19.61 -28.02 -5.01
C ALA A 121 -20.33 -29.37 -5.14
N LYS A 122 -19.83 -30.43 -4.49
CA LYS A 122 -20.50 -31.75 -4.44
C LYS A 122 -21.84 -31.68 -3.71
N GLU A 123 -21.92 -30.94 -2.61
CA GLU A 123 -23.17 -30.75 -1.86
C GLU A 123 -24.20 -29.95 -2.67
N LEU A 124 -23.78 -28.86 -3.32
CA LEU A 124 -24.62 -28.06 -4.21
C LEU A 124 -25.13 -28.90 -5.39
N ALA A 125 -24.27 -29.70 -6.02
CA ALA A 125 -24.66 -30.59 -7.12
C ALA A 125 -25.69 -31.64 -6.67
N LYS A 126 -25.53 -32.20 -5.46
CA LYS A 126 -26.50 -33.13 -4.88
C LYS A 126 -27.85 -32.46 -4.65
N LYS A 127 -27.87 -31.26 -4.05
CA LYS A 127 -29.11 -30.49 -3.81
C LYS A 127 -29.81 -30.10 -5.11
N LEU A 128 -29.05 -29.74 -6.16
CA LEU A 128 -29.60 -29.36 -7.47
C LEU A 128 -30.27 -30.56 -8.17
N ASN A 129 -29.70 -31.76 -8.00
CA ASN A 129 -30.31 -32.99 -8.51
C ASN A 129 -31.59 -33.33 -7.75
N GLU A 130 -31.57 -33.20 -6.42
CA GLU A 130 -32.75 -33.44 -5.57
C GLU A 130 -33.90 -32.44 -5.87
N SER A 131 -33.59 -31.17 -6.21
CA SER A 131 -34.62 -30.20 -6.61
C SER A 131 -35.19 -30.43 -8.01
N ASN A 132 -34.37 -30.92 -8.95
CA ASN A 132 -34.83 -31.21 -10.31
C ASN A 132 -35.71 -32.48 -10.37
N GLU A 133 -35.53 -33.42 -9.46
CA GLU A 133 -36.40 -34.60 -9.33
C GLU A 133 -37.77 -34.26 -8.72
N SER A 134 -37.87 -33.24 -7.84
CA SER A 134 -39.14 -32.83 -7.25
C SER A 134 -40.07 -32.05 -8.19
N ASP A 135 -39.55 -31.46 -9.27
CA ASP A 135 -40.34 -30.71 -10.26
C ASP A 135 -40.87 -31.59 -11.41
N GLN A 136 -40.45 -32.86 -11.51
CA GLN A 136 -40.93 -33.80 -12.56
C GLN A 136 -42.18 -34.60 -12.16
N ASP A 137 -42.59 -34.57 -10.89
CA ASP A 137 -43.73 -35.34 -10.34
C ASP A 137 -44.99 -34.48 -10.02
N ALA A 138 -45.04 -33.21 -10.47
CA ALA A 138 -46.21 -32.30 -10.32
C ALA A 138 -46.89 -31.99 -11.66
#